data_AF-A0A917NKA3-F1
#
_entry.id   AF-A0A917NKA3-F1
#
_cell.length_a   1.000
_cell.length_b   1.000
_cell.length_c   1.000
_cell.angle_alpha   90.00
_cell.angle_beta   90.00
_cell.angle_gamma   90.00
#
_symmetry.space_group_name_H-M   'P 1'
#
loop_
_entity.id
_entity.type
_entity.pdbx_description
1 polymer ?
#
loop_
_entity_poly.entity_id
_entity_poly.type
_entity_poly.pdbx_seq_one_letter_code
_entity_poly.pdbx_strand_id
1 'polypeptide(L)' 'MTDREACAARNQERSLVAFLAKKAEFDALLAELTQASADHFGADPETVVWGEAAWLSDATAKLKDIADQHFRRGEYAC' A
#
# COMPACT_ATOMS: atom_id res chain seq x y z
N MET A 1 25.03 23.82 23.96
CA MET A 1 25.04 23.20 22.61
C MET A 1 23.89 22.20 22.45
N THR A 2 22.73 22.43 23.10
CA THR A 2 21.79 21.35 23.47
C THR A 2 20.35 21.50 22.96
N ASP A 3 20.00 22.64 22.34
CA ASP A 3 18.62 22.90 21.90
C ASP A 3 18.32 22.31 20.51
N ARG A 4 19.33 22.31 19.62
CA ARG A 4 19.20 21.81 18.24
C ARG A 4 19.08 20.29 18.17
N GLU A 5 19.74 19.56 19.07
CA GLU A 5 19.66 18.09 19.15
C GLU A 5 18.30 17.61 19.66
N ALA A 6 17.73 18.29 20.66
CA ALA A 6 16.39 17.99 21.18
C ALA A 6 15.29 18.26 20.14
N CYS A 7 15.42 19.34 19.36
CA CYS A 7 14.50 19.63 18.26
C CYS A 7 14.60 18.59 17.13
N ALA A 8 15.82 18.13 16.82
CA ALA A 8 16.05 17.07 15.83
C ALA A 8 15.42 15.72 16.26
N ALA A 9 15.58 15.32 17.52
CA ALA A 9 14.97 14.10 18.05
C ALA A 9 13.44 14.14 17.99
N ARG A 10 12.83 15.25 18.41
CA ARG A 10 11.38 15.44 18.37
C ARG A 10 10.83 15.51 16.93
N ASN A 11 11.61 16.02 15.98
CA ASN A 11 11.26 15.98 14.56
C ASN A 11 11.32 14.55 13.99
N GLN A 12 12.30 13.74 14.43
CA GLN A 12 12.38 12.32 14.05
C GLN A 12 11.20 11.52 14.60
N GLU A 13 10.82 11.71 15.86
CA GLU A 13 9.64 11.06 16.44
C GLU A 13 8.35 11.42 15.68
N ARG A 14 8.17 12.69 15.33
CA ARG A 14 7.02 13.13 14.52
C ARG A 14 7.01 12.50 13.13
N SER A 15 8.18 12.39 12.50
CA SER A 15 8.33 11.72 11.20
C SER A 15 8.00 10.23 11.30
N LEU A 16 8.46 9.56 12.36
CA LEU A 16 8.18 8.13 12.60
C LEU A 16 6.69 7.89 12.83
N VAL A 17 6.04 8.73 13.65
CA VAL A 17 4.59 8.63 13.89
C VAL A 17 3.81 8.87 12.59
N ALA A 18 4.19 9.86 11.78
CA ALA A 18 3.56 10.10 10.49
C ALA A 18 3.74 8.92 9.53
N PHE A 19 4.92 8.30 9.50
CA PHE A 19 5.19 7.10 8.71
C PHE A 19 4.35 5.91 9.18
N LEU A 20 4.29 5.65 10.49
CA LEU A 20 3.49 4.57 11.06
C LEU A 20 2.00 4.76 10.81
N ALA A 21 1.50 5.99 10.89
CA ALA A 21 0.12 6.31 10.54
C ALA A 21 -0.17 5.97 9.06
N LYS A 22 0.71 6.39 8.15
CA LYS A 22 0.58 6.09 6.72
C LYS A 22 0.72 4.60 6.42
N LYS A 23 1.57 3.88 7.15
CA LYS A 23 1.67 2.42 7.07
C LYS A 23 0.37 1.75 7.51
N ALA A 24 -0.20 2.18 8.63
CA ALA A 24 -1.46 1.63 9.13
C ALA A 24 -2.62 1.87 8.15
N GLU A 25 -2.68 3.04 7.51
CA GLU A 25 -3.64 3.33 6.43
C GLU A 25 -3.46 2.37 5.24
N PHE A 26 -2.22 2.12 4.81
CA PHE A 26 -1.92 1.17 3.72
C PHE A 26 -2.26 -0.29 4.10
N ASP A 27 -1.92 -0.71 5.32
CA ASP A 27 -2.24 -2.06 5.82
C ASP A 27 -3.76 -2.27 5.90
N ALA A 28 -4.52 -1.25 6.30
CA ALA A 28 -5.99 -1.31 6.33
C ALA A 28 -6.59 -1.50 4.93
N LEU A 29 -6.12 -0.73 3.93
CA LEU A 29 -6.56 -0.89 2.55
C LEU A 29 -6.21 -2.27 1.99
N LEU A 30 -5.05 -2.83 2.33
CA LEU A 30 -4.70 -4.20 1.95
C LEU A 30 -5.61 -5.25 2.60
N ALA A 31 -5.98 -5.05 3.86
CA ALA A 31 -6.91 -5.94 4.56
C ALA A 31 -8.30 -5.91 3.91
N GLU A 32 -8.81 -4.73 3.56
CA GLU A 32 -10.06 -4.56 2.82
C GLU A 32 -10.03 -5.28 1.46
N LEU A 33 -8.96 -5.09 0.69
CA LEU A 33 -8.77 -5.78 -0.60
C LEU A 33 -8.67 -7.30 -0.44
N THR A 34 -8.03 -7.78 0.62
CA THR A 34 -7.92 -9.21 0.91
C THR A 34 -9.29 -9.80 1.25
N GLN A 35 -10.08 -9.10 2.06
CA GLN A 35 -11.44 -9.52 2.39
C GLN A 35 -12.35 -9.51 1.16
N ALA A 36 -12.29 -8.46 0.33
CA ALA A 36 -13.00 -8.41 -0.93
C ALA A 36 -12.59 -9.54 -1.87
N SER A 37 -11.29 -9.85 -1.97
CA SER A 37 -10.80 -10.98 -2.76
C SER A 37 -11.31 -12.33 -2.24
N ALA A 38 -11.44 -12.52 -0.93
CA ALA A 38 -12.01 -13.75 -0.36
C ALA A 38 -13.50 -13.90 -0.69
N ASP A 39 -14.22 -12.78 -0.80
CA ASP A 39 -15.62 -12.70 -1.23
C ASP A 39 -15.77 -12.71 -2.77
N HIS A 40 -14.71 -13.02 -3.53
CA HIS A 40 -14.69 -12.94 -5.00
C HIS A 40 -15.08 -11.55 -5.54
N PHE A 41 -14.84 -10.50 -4.77
CA PHE A 41 -15.29 -9.12 -5.01
C PHE A 41 -16.82 -8.98 -5.15
N GLY A 42 -17.59 -9.90 -4.54
CA GLY A 42 -19.04 -9.98 -4.69
C GLY A 42 -19.48 -10.52 -6.04
N ALA A 43 -18.55 -11.05 -6.85
CA ALA A 43 -18.86 -11.64 -8.15
C ALA A 43 -19.33 -13.08 -8.00
N ASP A 44 -20.46 -13.40 -8.61
CA ASP A 44 -20.90 -14.79 -8.77
C ASP A 44 -20.02 -15.50 -9.81
N PRO A 45 -19.33 -16.60 -9.45
CA PRO A 45 -18.41 -17.30 -10.35
C PRO A 45 -19.09 -17.90 -11.60
N GLU A 46 -20.43 -18.00 -11.59
CA GLU A 46 -21.25 -18.53 -12.68
C GLU A 46 -21.74 -17.46 -13.65
N THR A 47 -21.74 -16.19 -13.24
CA THR A 47 -22.14 -15.03 -14.06
C THR A 47 -20.98 -14.09 -14.36
N VAL A 48 -19.72 -14.52 -14.10
CA VAL A 48 -18.47 -13.76 -14.29
C VAL A 48 -18.56 -12.84 -15.50
N VAL A 49 -18.79 -11.57 -15.21
CA VAL A 49 -18.93 -10.53 -16.22
C VAL A 49 -17.51 -10.16 -16.61
N TRP A 50 -17.16 -10.30 -17.89
CA TRP A 50 -15.85 -9.91 -18.42
C TRP A 50 -15.41 -8.48 -18.01
N GLY A 51 -16.37 -7.62 -17.63
CA GLY A 51 -16.13 -6.29 -17.06
C GLY A 51 -15.48 -6.30 -15.67
N GLU A 52 -15.85 -7.21 -14.78
CA GLU A 52 -15.23 -7.34 -13.45
C GLU A 52 -13.80 -7.89 -13.54
N ALA A 53 -13.57 -8.81 -14.49
CA ALA A 53 -12.22 -9.30 -14.79
C ALA A 53 -11.30 -8.18 -15.32
N ALA A 54 -11.84 -7.25 -16.12
CA ALA A 54 -11.08 -6.09 -16.61
C ALA A 54 -10.71 -5.12 -15.47
N TRP A 55 -11.64 -4.84 -14.56
CA TRP A 55 -11.37 -4.02 -13.38
C TRP A 55 -10.33 -4.67 -12.46
N LEU A 56 -10.47 -5.98 -12.19
CA LEU A 56 -9.52 -6.72 -11.36
C LEU A 56 -8.11 -6.74 -11.97
N SER A 57 -8.02 -6.85 -13.29
CA SER A 57 -6.75 -6.78 -14.02
C SER A 57 -6.08 -5.41 -13.87
N ASP A 58 -6.85 -4.31 -13.96
CA ASP A 58 -6.33 -2.94 -13.76
C ASP A 58 -5.88 -2.71 -12.30
N ALA A 59 -6.69 -3.14 -11.33
CA ALA A 59 -6.35 -3.05 -9.91
C ALA A 59 -5.07 -3.85 -9.57
N THR A 60 -4.95 -5.06 -10.12
CA THR A 60 -3.76 -5.91 -9.94
C THR A 60 -2.52 -5.28 -10.58
N ALA A 61 -2.65 -4.68 -11.76
CA ALA A 61 -1.54 -3.99 -12.42
C ALA A 61 -1.03 -2.81 -11.59
N LYS A 62 -1.94 -2.03 -10.97
CA LYS A 62 -1.59 -0.92 -10.06
C LYS A 62 -0.87 -1.40 -8.81
N LEU A 63 -1.34 -2.47 -8.18
CA LEU A 63 -0.65 -3.06 -7.01
C LEU A 63 0.74 -3.56 -7.39
N LYS A 64 0.87 -4.18 -8.56
CA LYS A 64 2.15 -4.66 -9.07
C LYS A 64 3.10 -3.50 -9.37
N ASP A 65 2.61 -2.40 -9.94
CA ASP A 65 3.41 -1.18 -10.16
C ASP A 65 3.87 -0.56 -8.84
N ILE A 66 3.00 -0.46 -7.82
CA ILE A 66 3.39 0.02 -6.48
C ILE A 66 4.45 -0.88 -5.86
N ALA A 67 4.26 -2.20 -5.92
CA ALA A 67 5.22 -3.16 -5.41
C ALA A 67 6.55 -3.03 -6.15
N ASP A 68 6.50 -2.98 -7.47
CA ASP A 68 7.66 -2.87 -8.33
C ASP A 68 8.38 -1.53 -8.15
N GLN A 69 7.71 -0.39 -7.94
CA GLN A 69 8.36 0.87 -7.54
C GLN A 69 9.05 0.75 -6.18
N HIS A 70 8.48 0.00 -5.23
CA HIS A 70 9.09 -0.24 -3.93
C HIS A 70 10.29 -1.20 -4.01
N PHE A 71 10.22 -2.23 -4.86
CA PHE A 71 11.29 -3.23 -5.06
C PHE A 71 12.39 -2.76 -6.02
N ARG A 72 12.07 -2.11 -7.15
CA ARG A 72 13.05 -1.51 -8.09
C ARG A 72 13.82 -0.35 -7.50
N ARG A 73 13.34 0.29 -6.43
CA ARG A 73 14.15 1.23 -5.64
C ARG A 73 15.36 0.56 -4.98
N GLY A 74 15.41 -0.78 -4.94
CA GLY A 74 16.60 -1.58 -4.63
C GLY A 74 17.45 -2.01 -5.84
N GLU A 75 16.89 -2.02 -7.07
CA GLU A 75 17.60 -2.45 -8.30
C GLU A 75 18.26 -1.30 -9.08
N TYR A 76 17.85 -0.04 -8.86
CA TYR A 76 18.58 1.15 -9.35
C TYR A 76 19.66 1.65 -8.37
N ALA A 77 20.07 0.82 -7.41
CA ALA A 77 21.33 1.00 -6.70
C ALA A 77 22.48 0.37 -7.52
N CYS A 78 22.67 0.82 -8.75
CA CYS A 78 23.89 0.57 -9.52
C CYS A 78 24.29 1.79 -10.36
#